data_AF-A0A396TZX2-F1
#
_entry.id   AF-A0A396TZX2-F1
#
_cell.length_a   1.000
_cell.length_b   1.000
_cell.length_c   1.000
_cell.angle_alpha   90.00
_cell.angle_beta   90.00
_cell.angle_gamma   90.00
#
_symmetry.space_group_name_H-M   'P 1'
#
loop_
_entity.id
_entity.type
_entity.pdbx_description
1 polymer ?
#
loop_
_entity_poly.entity_id
_entity_poly.type
_entity_poly.pdbx_seq_one_letter_code
_entity_poly.pdbx_strand_id
1 'polypeptide(L)'
;MKNLLILIVAIAVYLHFYPQPEVTKFYNEQMATVKEAFNEFSDTKVRLKSDKIFDELKPEFKTFSEQEVEHLKQITSSRETVKEFYFAYCSKSERDHVFHLLNQQKTCSVIDKYRSLF
;
A
#
# COMPACT_ATOMS: atom_id res chain seq x y z
N MET A 1 30.59 21.11 42.12
CA MET A 1 30.38 20.94 40.66
C MET A 1 30.96 19.64 40.08
N LYS A 2 31.83 18.88 40.77
CA LYS A 2 32.37 17.60 40.26
C LYS A 2 31.36 16.43 40.33
N ASN A 3 30.56 16.38 41.38
CA ASN A 3 29.61 15.28 41.61
C ASN A 3 28.41 15.31 40.65
N LEU A 4 28.04 16.50 40.14
CA LEU A 4 26.94 16.68 39.20
C LEU A 4 27.31 16.17 37.80
N LEU A 5 28.55 16.40 37.38
CA LEU A 5 29.10 15.84 36.14
C LEU A 5 29.19 14.31 36.21
N ILE A 6 29.63 13.75 37.35
CA ILE A 6 29.70 12.30 37.55
C ILE A 6 28.30 11.66 37.47
N LEU A 7 27.28 12.31 38.02
CA LEU A 7 25.90 11.84 37.96
C LEU A 7 25.35 11.82 36.52
N ILE A 8 25.60 12.89 35.76
CA ILE A 8 25.17 12.98 34.35
C ILE A 8 25.86 11.90 33.52
N VAL A 9 27.18 11.70 33.72
CA VAL A 9 27.95 10.67 33.01
C VAL A 9 27.46 9.26 33.37
N ALA A 10 27.16 9.01 34.65
CA ALA A 10 26.63 7.72 35.08
C ALA A 10 25.25 7.41 34.46
N ILE A 11 24.36 8.41 34.36
CA ILE A 11 23.04 8.26 33.72
C ILE A 11 23.18 7.99 32.21
N ALA A 12 24.08 8.71 31.53
CA ALA A 12 24.33 8.51 30.10
C ALA A 12 24.88 7.11 29.80
N VAL A 13 25.82 6.63 30.62
CA VAL A 13 26.35 5.26 30.53
C VAL A 13 25.25 4.23 30.84
N TYR A 14 24.45 4.44 31.88
CA TYR A 14 23.35 3.53 32.22
C TYR A 14 22.33 3.39 31.09
N LEU A 15 21.91 4.51 30.48
CA LEU A 15 20.97 4.50 29.36
C LEU A 15 21.59 3.90 28.08
N HIS A 16 22.90 4.03 27.87
CA HIS A 16 23.58 3.47 26.71
C HIS A 16 23.81 1.95 26.84
N PHE A 17 24.18 1.46 28.03
CA PHE A 17 24.61 0.07 28.23
C PHE A 17 23.53 -0.85 28.83
N TYR A 18 22.42 -0.31 29.34
CA TYR A 18 21.29 -1.09 29.87
C TYR A 18 20.00 -0.80 29.07
N PRO A 19 19.92 -1.21 27.78
CA PRO A 19 18.69 -1.12 27.03
C PRO A 19 17.63 -2.00 27.72
N GLN A 20 16.65 -1.37 28.35
CA GLN A 20 15.56 -2.09 28.99
C GLN A 20 14.72 -2.79 27.90
N PRO A 21 14.56 -4.13 27.96
CA PRO A 21 13.88 -4.87 26.90
C PRO A 21 12.39 -4.51 26.80
N GLU A 22 11.76 -4.09 27.90
CA GLU A 22 10.33 -3.75 27.96
C GLU A 22 10.00 -2.45 27.22
N VAL A 23 10.81 -1.39 27.37
CA VAL A 23 10.64 -0.14 26.60
C VAL A 23 10.95 -0.34 25.12
N THR A 24 11.89 -1.23 24.79
CA THR A 24 12.22 -1.55 23.39
C THR A 24 11.07 -2.31 22.71
N LYS A 25 10.43 -3.24 23.44
CA LYS A 25 9.27 -3.99 22.94
C LYS A 25 8.05 -3.09 22.74
N PHE A 26 7.72 -2.24 23.71
CA PHE A 26 6.64 -1.25 23.59
C PHE A 26 6.89 -0.25 22.46
N TYR A 27 8.13 0.24 22.31
CA TYR A 27 8.51 1.13 21.22
C TYR A 27 8.39 0.45 19.85
N ASN A 28 8.82 -0.81 19.72
CA ASN A 28 8.73 -1.55 18.47
C ASN A 28 7.29 -1.91 18.09
N GLU A 29 6.48 -2.34 19.06
CA GLU A 29 5.06 -2.66 18.84
C GLU A 29 4.27 -1.40 18.43
N GLN A 30 4.45 -0.30 19.16
CA GLN A 30 3.80 0.96 18.80
C GLN A 30 4.32 1.54 17.49
N MET A 31 5.62 1.41 17.20
CA MET A 31 6.18 1.91 15.95
C MET A 31 5.76 1.06 14.74
N ALA A 32 5.48 -0.23 14.91
CA ALA A 32 4.90 -1.08 13.86
C ALA A 32 3.48 -0.62 13.52
N THR A 33 2.60 -0.44 14.53
CA THR A 33 1.23 0.05 14.33
C THR A 33 1.19 1.47 13.77
N VAL A 34 2.09 2.34 14.23
CA VAL A 34 2.22 3.71 13.70
C VAL A 34 2.73 3.68 12.25
N LYS A 35 3.67 2.79 11.89
CA LYS A 35 4.10 2.63 10.50
C LYS A 35 3.01 2.07 9.60
N GLU A 36 2.22 1.11 10.07
CA GLU A 36 1.06 0.59 9.33
C GLU A 36 0.03 1.69 9.09
N ALA A 37 -0.34 2.44 10.14
CA ALA A 37 -1.22 3.60 10.01
C ALA A 37 -0.63 4.69 9.10
N PHE A 38 0.65 5.07 9.25
CA PHE A 38 1.26 6.06 8.37
C PHE A 38 1.42 5.57 6.92
N ASN A 39 1.55 4.26 6.67
CA ASN A 39 1.51 3.72 5.31
C ASN A 39 0.10 3.86 4.71
N GLU A 40 -0.95 3.55 5.49
CA GLU A 40 -2.37 3.74 5.14
C GLU A 40 -2.78 5.23 4.99
N PHE A 41 -2.06 6.17 5.62
CA PHE A 41 -2.30 7.62 5.47
C PHE A 41 -1.39 8.31 4.44
N SER A 42 -0.18 7.79 4.18
CA SER A 42 0.65 8.15 3.02
C SER A 42 0.00 7.74 1.69
N ASP A 43 -1.06 6.95 1.81
CA ASP A 43 -1.90 6.39 0.76
C ASP A 43 -2.60 7.44 -0.09
N THR A 44 -2.56 8.74 0.23
CA THR A 44 -3.04 9.78 -0.70
C THR A 44 -2.32 9.75 -2.04
N LYS A 45 -1.00 9.51 -2.08
CA LYS A 45 -0.27 9.34 -3.36
C LYS A 45 -0.53 8.00 -4.03
N VAL A 46 -1.01 7.01 -3.29
CA VAL A 46 -1.21 5.63 -3.75
C VAL A 46 -2.64 5.40 -4.23
N ARG A 47 -3.63 5.90 -3.48
CA ARG A 47 -5.03 6.10 -3.87
C ARG A 47 -5.17 6.97 -5.12
N LEU A 48 -4.40 8.05 -5.24
CA LEU A 48 -4.32 8.83 -6.49
C LEU A 48 -3.84 8.03 -7.71
N LYS A 49 -3.27 6.82 -7.53
CA LYS A 49 -2.81 5.94 -8.61
C LYS A 49 -3.84 4.89 -8.97
N SER A 50 -4.53 4.29 -7.99
CA SER A 50 -5.64 3.38 -8.29
C SER A 50 -6.79 4.15 -8.97
N ASP A 51 -7.05 5.38 -8.52
CA ASP A 51 -8.01 6.29 -9.17
C ASP A 51 -7.61 6.63 -10.62
N LYS A 52 -6.30 6.76 -10.91
CA LYS A 52 -5.81 7.00 -12.28
C LYS A 52 -6.10 5.86 -13.24
N ILE A 53 -6.05 4.61 -12.77
CA ILE A 53 -6.38 3.44 -13.60
C ILE A 53 -7.86 3.50 -13.99
N PHE A 54 -8.74 3.82 -13.03
CA PHE A 54 -10.17 4.00 -13.28
C PHE A 54 -10.43 5.16 -14.25
N ASP A 55 -9.79 6.32 -14.00
CA ASP A 55 -9.94 7.51 -14.81
C ASP A 55 -9.45 7.33 -16.26
N GLU A 56 -8.35 6.60 -16.46
CA GLU A 56 -7.82 6.31 -17.79
C GLU A 56 -8.74 5.35 -18.59
N LEU A 57 -9.50 4.50 -17.90
CA LEU A 57 -10.47 3.60 -18.52
C LEU A 57 -11.85 4.23 -18.75
N LYS A 58 -12.19 5.37 -18.11
CA LYS A 58 -13.48 6.07 -18.30
C LYS A 58 -13.89 6.27 -19.78
N PRO A 59 -12.99 6.71 -20.69
CA PRO A 59 -13.34 6.87 -22.11
C PRO A 59 -13.75 5.56 -22.80
N GLU A 60 -13.31 4.42 -22.27
CA GLU A 60 -13.60 3.08 -22.77
C GLU A 60 -14.88 2.48 -22.17
N PHE A 61 -15.52 3.11 -21.18
CA PHE A 61 -16.68 2.55 -20.46
C PHE A 61 -17.85 2.19 -21.38
N LYS A 62 -17.95 2.78 -22.57
CA LYS A 62 -18.92 2.36 -23.61
C LYS A 62 -18.79 0.90 -24.04
N THR A 63 -17.63 0.26 -23.82
CA THR A 63 -17.41 -1.17 -24.10
C THR A 63 -17.58 -2.05 -22.87
N PHE A 64 -17.77 -1.45 -21.69
CA PHE A 64 -17.98 -2.13 -20.42
C PHE A 64 -19.48 -2.16 -20.13
N SER A 65 -19.97 -3.30 -19.65
CA SER A 65 -21.28 -3.37 -19.01
C SER A 65 -21.25 -2.66 -17.65
N GLU A 66 -22.43 -2.32 -17.11
CA GLU A 66 -22.54 -1.71 -15.78
C GLU A 66 -21.87 -2.58 -14.69
N GLN A 67 -22.02 -3.90 -14.80
CA GLN A 67 -21.40 -4.87 -13.90
C GLN A 67 -19.87 -4.82 -13.99
N GLU A 68 -19.31 -4.72 -15.20
CA GLU A 68 -17.86 -4.60 -15.39
C GLU A 68 -17.31 -3.26 -14.90
N VAL A 69 -18.08 -2.17 -15.00
CA VAL A 69 -17.68 -0.87 -14.43
C VAL A 69 -17.65 -0.91 -12.91
N GLU A 70 -18.63 -1.57 -12.28
CA GLU A 70 -18.63 -1.73 -10.82
C GLU A 70 -17.49 -2.64 -10.36
N HIS A 71 -17.22 -3.74 -11.07
CA HIS A 71 -16.05 -4.59 -10.81
C HIS A 71 -14.74 -3.82 -10.96
N LEU A 72 -14.61 -3.01 -12.02
CA LEU A 72 -13.45 -2.15 -12.21
C LEU A 72 -13.27 -1.18 -11.05
N LYS A 73 -14.35 -0.56 -10.58
CA LYS A 73 -14.33 0.35 -9.43
C LYS A 73 -13.88 -0.35 -8.14
N GLN A 74 -14.28 -1.61 -7.93
CA GLN A 74 -13.83 -2.43 -6.80
C GLN A 74 -12.33 -2.73 -6.90
N ILE A 75 -11.86 -3.17 -8.08
CA ILE A 75 -10.44 -3.43 -8.33
C ILE A 75 -9.60 -2.17 -8.10
N THR A 76 -10.06 -1.02 -8.59
CA THR A 76 -9.35 0.27 -8.47
C THR A 76 -9.61 1.01 -7.16
N SER A 77 -10.28 0.38 -6.18
CA SER A 77 -10.60 1.02 -4.89
C SER A 77 -9.35 1.25 -4.02
N SER A 78 -8.32 0.43 -4.20
CA SER A 78 -7.04 0.52 -3.49
C SER A 78 -5.90 -0.03 -4.35
N ARG A 79 -4.66 0.21 -3.93
CA ARG A 79 -3.50 -0.42 -4.56
C ARG A 79 -3.47 -1.93 -4.33
N GLU A 80 -3.86 -2.39 -3.15
CA GLU A 80 -3.80 -3.82 -2.81
C GLU A 80 -4.73 -4.62 -3.74
N THR A 81 -5.96 -4.16 -3.94
CA THR A 81 -6.92 -4.79 -4.86
C THR A 81 -6.45 -4.76 -6.32
N VAL A 82 -5.79 -3.69 -6.78
CA VAL A 82 -5.16 -3.64 -8.11
C VAL A 82 -4.05 -4.70 -8.23
N LYS A 83 -3.22 -4.82 -7.20
CA LYS A 83 -2.09 -5.76 -7.18
C LYS A 83 -2.58 -7.21 -7.16
N GLU A 84 -3.56 -7.52 -6.31
CA GLU A 84 -4.20 -8.83 -6.26
C GLU A 84 -4.79 -9.21 -7.62
N PHE A 85 -5.56 -8.31 -8.23
CA PHE A 85 -6.13 -8.52 -9.56
C PHE A 85 -5.03 -8.75 -10.62
N TYR A 86 -3.96 -7.95 -10.60
CA TYR A 86 -2.85 -8.10 -11.53
C TYR A 86 -2.19 -9.49 -11.45
N PHE A 87 -1.88 -9.96 -10.24
CA PHE A 87 -1.22 -11.26 -10.05
C PHE A 87 -2.14 -12.46 -10.25
N ALA A 88 -3.45 -12.28 -10.07
CA ALA A 88 -4.44 -13.30 -10.38
C ALA A 88 -4.64 -13.43 -11.89
N TYR A 89 -4.91 -12.33 -12.59
CA TYR A 89 -5.47 -12.38 -13.95
C TYR A 89 -4.54 -11.83 -15.04
N CYS A 90 -3.75 -10.80 -14.75
CA CYS A 90 -2.94 -10.13 -15.76
C CYS A 90 -1.58 -10.81 -15.99
N SER A 91 -0.89 -11.23 -14.93
CA SER A 91 0.44 -11.84 -15.04
C SER A 91 0.41 -13.30 -15.50
N LYS A 92 -0.68 -14.02 -15.18
CA LYS A 92 -0.87 -15.45 -15.50
C LYS A 92 -1.75 -15.69 -16.73
N SER A 93 -2.32 -14.63 -17.30
CA SER A 93 -3.32 -14.71 -18.38
C SER A 93 -4.55 -15.57 -18.03
N GLU A 94 -4.92 -15.62 -16.75
CA GLU A 94 -6.15 -16.29 -16.30
C GLU A 94 -7.38 -15.42 -16.60
N ARG A 95 -8.54 -16.03 -16.82
CA ARG A 95 -9.78 -15.30 -17.13
C ARG A 95 -10.46 -14.82 -15.86
N ASP A 96 -10.71 -13.53 -15.79
CA ASP A 96 -11.65 -12.97 -14.83
C ASP A 96 -13.08 -13.34 -15.27
N HIS A 97 -13.93 -13.71 -14.30
CA HIS A 97 -15.28 -14.22 -14.56
C HIS A 97 -16.31 -13.10 -14.80
N VAL A 98 -15.96 -11.85 -14.48
CA VAL A 98 -16.83 -10.68 -14.64
C VAL A 98 -16.48 -9.94 -15.93
N PHE A 99 -15.19 -9.76 -16.23
CA PHE A 99 -14.76 -9.07 -17.44
C PHE A 99 -14.91 -9.92 -18.71
N HIS A 100 -15.53 -9.31 -19.70
CA HIS A 100 -15.37 -9.72 -21.08
C HIS A 100 -13.89 -9.69 -21.46
N LEU A 101 -13.45 -10.64 -22.30
CA LEU A 101 -12.02 -10.84 -22.63
C LEU A 101 -11.33 -9.56 -23.07
N LEU A 102 -11.97 -8.80 -23.95
CA LEU A 102 -11.42 -7.55 -24.47
C LEU A 102 -11.30 -6.47 -23.38
N ASN A 103 -12.26 -6.41 -22.45
CA ASN A 103 -12.23 -5.45 -21.36
C ASN A 103 -11.18 -5.83 -20.31
N GLN A 104 -11.02 -7.13 -20.01
CA GLN A 104 -9.93 -7.62 -19.18
C GLN A 104 -8.57 -7.25 -19.77
N GLN A 105 -8.38 -7.43 -21.08
CA GLN A 105 -7.14 -7.07 -21.78
C GLN A 105 -6.85 -5.57 -21.70
N LYS A 106 -7.87 -4.71 -21.89
CA LYS A 106 -7.75 -3.26 -21.72
C LYS A 106 -7.34 -2.91 -20.28
N THR A 107 -8.04 -3.46 -19.30
CA THR A 107 -7.76 -3.24 -17.88
C THR A 107 -6.33 -3.66 -17.53
N CYS A 108 -5.91 -4.86 -17.92
CA CYS A 108 -4.55 -5.34 -17.69
C CYS A 108 -3.50 -4.46 -18.39
N SER A 109 -3.76 -3.99 -19.61
CA SER A 109 -2.86 -3.08 -20.33
C SER A 109 -2.67 -1.75 -19.60
N VAL A 110 -3.73 -1.18 -19.05
CA VAL A 110 -3.64 0.06 -18.26
C VAL A 110 -2.91 -0.20 -16.94
N ILE A 111 -3.25 -1.27 -16.21
CA ILE A 111 -2.58 -1.63 -14.96
C ILE A 111 -1.06 -1.83 -15.18
N ASP A 112 -0.64 -2.46 -16.27
CA ASP A 112 0.78 -2.73 -16.55
C ASP A 112 1.60 -1.44 -16.73
N LYS A 113 0.99 -0.35 -17.23
CA LYS A 113 1.64 0.99 -17.29
C LYS A 113 2.04 1.52 -15.91
N TYR A 114 1.30 1.13 -14.88
CA TYR A 114 1.52 1.54 -13.50
C TYR A 114 2.22 0.46 -12.66
N ARG A 115 2.69 -0.65 -13.28
CA ARG A 115 3.30 -1.79 -12.59
C ARG A 115 4.49 -1.41 -11.71
N SER A 116 5.31 -0.45 -12.14
CA SER A 116 6.48 -0.01 -11.34
C SER A 116 6.11 0.69 -10.03
N LEU A 117 4.83 0.99 -9.83
CA LEU A 117 4.34 1.77 -8.70
C LEU A 117 3.64 0.92 -7.63
N PHE A 118 3.53 -0.40 -7.83
CA PHE A 118 2.97 -1.31 -6.84
C PHE A 118 3.72 -2.62 -6.68
#